data_AF-A0A259S727-F1
#
_entry.id   AF-A0A259S727-F1
#
_cell.length_a   1.000
_cell.length_b   1.000
_cell.length_c   1.000
_cell.angle_alpha   90.00
_cell.angle_beta   90.00
_cell.angle_gamma   90.00
#
_symmetry.space_group_name_H-M   'P 1'
#
loop_
_entity.id
_entity.type
_entity.pdbx_description
1 polymer ?
#
loop_
_entity_poly.entity_id
_entity_poly.type
_entity_poly.pdbx_seq_one_letter_code
_entity_poly.pdbx_strand_id
1 'polypeptide(L)'
;MSTPSDDDDASRIPPRPPLPPIPPHAGENPPVRAGESPQARTGENLQAQFRAKKAELETHVSHARDQLDQANERIKERTGRDLVVAIGVGLLIGGVILASLLFAKWSFVVIGLAIVLLAVWELVLALRSGGRKVDLWPQLVLGAMLAAGGYFADPWLTWVMLFVAVFGVVVWRLVAQMVAKDGRTYGDVLTDAMAGGFIQVYVPFLGALVLMLLRQPRGEWWVLSLIVVVVV
;
A
#
# COMPACT_ATOMS: atom_id res chain seq x y z
N MET A 1 45.91 23.71 -7.00
CA MET A 1 44.46 23.68 -7.20
C MET A 1 43.83 23.93 -5.84
N SER A 2 43.17 25.08 -5.68
CA SER A 2 42.14 25.40 -4.68
C SER A 2 42.55 25.56 -3.21
N THR A 3 42.49 26.80 -2.74
CA THR A 3 42.07 27.20 -1.37
C THR A 3 40.64 26.72 -1.10
N PRO A 4 40.20 26.67 0.18
CA PRO A 4 39.34 27.76 0.65
C PRO A 4 39.65 28.26 2.07
N SER A 5 39.29 29.53 2.26
CA SER A 5 39.47 30.42 3.40
C SER A 5 38.37 30.26 4.45
N ASP A 6 38.79 30.04 5.70
CA ASP A 6 37.97 30.21 6.90
C ASP A 6 37.98 31.69 7.32
N ASP A 7 36.96 32.45 6.90
CA ASP A 7 36.67 33.79 7.42
C ASP A 7 35.56 33.68 8.48
N ASP A 8 35.97 33.41 9.73
CA ASP A 8 35.11 33.44 10.91
C ASP A 8 35.28 34.75 11.70
N ASP A 9 34.12 35.35 11.97
CA ASP A 9 33.72 35.93 13.25
C ASP A 9 34.43 37.19 13.80
N ALA A 10 33.86 38.39 13.51
CA ALA A 10 34.10 39.57 14.35
C ALA A 10 33.09 40.74 14.25
N SER A 11 31.91 40.66 13.59
CA SER A 11 31.15 41.90 13.30
C SER A 11 29.61 41.87 13.27
N ARG A 12 28.93 40.97 13.99
CA ARG A 12 27.45 40.98 14.06
C ARG A 12 26.84 40.95 15.47
N ILE A 13 27.27 41.84 16.35
CA ILE A 13 26.55 42.13 17.60
C ILE A 13 25.67 43.38 17.43
N PRO A 14 24.33 43.28 17.43
CA PRO A 14 23.46 44.45 17.44
C PRO A 14 23.37 45.11 18.84
N PRO A 15 23.29 46.45 18.95
CA PRO A 15 23.26 47.17 20.23
C PRO A 15 21.91 47.01 20.98
N ARG A 16 21.97 46.98 22.31
CA ARG A 16 20.77 46.87 23.19
C ARG A 16 19.95 48.18 23.23
N PRO A 17 18.60 48.11 23.23
CA PRO A 17 17.74 49.28 23.44
C PRO A 17 17.75 49.81 24.90
N PRO A 18 17.53 51.12 25.10
CA PRO A 18 17.52 51.75 26.44
C PRO A 18 16.22 51.49 27.23
N LEU A 19 16.34 51.43 28.56
CA LEU A 19 15.20 51.26 29.49
C LEU A 19 14.40 52.56 29.68
N PRO A 20 13.06 52.51 29.84
CA PRO A 20 12.24 53.68 30.10
C PRO A 20 12.36 54.21 31.56
N PRO A 21 12.21 55.53 31.78
CA PRO A 21 12.38 56.19 33.07
C PRO A 21 11.21 55.93 34.04
N ILE A 22 11.52 55.80 35.33
CA ILE A 22 10.55 55.57 36.42
C ILE A 22 10.08 56.92 37.00
N PRO A 23 8.77 57.25 36.99
CA PRO A 23 8.24 58.40 37.72
C PRO A 23 7.89 58.08 39.19
N PRO A 24 7.90 59.08 40.09
CA PRO A 24 7.83 58.91 41.54
C PRO A 24 6.39 58.78 42.07
N HIS A 25 6.23 58.09 43.19
CA HIS A 25 4.98 57.97 43.94
C HIS A 25 4.44 59.35 44.38
N ALA A 26 3.17 59.64 44.07
CA ALA A 26 2.39 60.66 44.74
C ALA A 26 0.95 60.17 44.86
N GLY A 27 0.53 59.92 46.09
CA GLY A 27 -0.84 59.54 46.40
C GLY A 27 -1.76 60.76 46.38
N GLU A 28 -2.96 60.57 45.85
CA GLU A 28 -4.10 61.46 46.07
C GLU A 28 -5.38 60.66 45.77
N ASN A 29 -6.15 60.34 46.82
CA ASN A 29 -7.52 59.84 46.69
C ASN A 29 -8.48 61.02 46.91
N PRO A 30 -9.40 61.31 45.96
CA PRO A 30 -10.57 62.16 46.20
C PRO A 30 -11.74 61.39 46.85
N PRO A 31 -12.75 62.08 47.42
CA PRO A 31 -13.64 61.52 48.44
C PRO A 31 -14.72 60.59 47.88
N VAL A 32 -14.94 59.47 48.58
CA VAL A 32 -15.89 58.41 48.25
C VAL A 32 -17.33 58.83 48.61
N ARG A 33 -18.21 58.86 47.60
CA ARG A 33 -19.67 58.83 47.81
C ARG A 33 -20.08 57.48 48.37
N ALA A 34 -20.76 57.51 49.52
CA ALA A 34 -21.34 56.35 50.18
C ALA A 34 -22.35 55.63 49.27
N GLY A 35 -22.29 54.30 49.18
CA GLY A 35 -23.44 53.53 48.69
C GLY A 35 -23.24 52.13 48.13
N GLU A 36 -22.03 51.65 47.82
CA GLU A 36 -21.84 50.27 47.32
C GLU A 36 -20.58 49.62 47.88
N SER A 37 -20.73 48.44 48.48
CA SER A 37 -19.66 47.67 49.11
C SER A 37 -18.54 47.28 48.11
N PRO A 38 -17.28 47.71 48.29
CA PRO A 38 -16.14 47.40 47.39
C PRO A 38 -15.83 45.90 47.20
N GLN A 39 -16.29 45.08 48.15
CA GLN A 39 -16.09 43.63 48.13
C GLN A 39 -16.96 42.92 47.07
N ALA A 40 -18.17 43.43 46.78
CA ALA A 40 -19.07 42.83 45.78
C ALA A 40 -18.52 43.02 44.35
N ARG A 41 -18.09 44.23 44.01
CA ARG A 41 -17.52 44.55 42.68
C ARG A 41 -16.23 43.79 42.38
N THR A 42 -15.39 43.55 43.40
CA THR A 42 -14.12 42.82 43.23
C THR A 42 -14.35 41.34 42.91
N GLY A 43 -15.34 40.71 43.56
CA GLY A 43 -15.71 39.32 43.31
C GLY A 43 -16.30 39.11 41.91
N GLU A 44 -17.17 40.01 41.46
CA GLU A 44 -17.79 39.95 40.12
C GLU A 44 -16.79 40.18 38.99
N ASN A 45 -15.89 41.16 39.14
CA ASN A 45 -14.84 41.44 38.16
C ASN A 45 -13.85 40.28 38.01
N LEU A 46 -13.53 39.59 39.10
CA LEU A 46 -12.63 38.42 39.07
C LEU A 46 -13.31 37.23 38.38
N GLN A 47 -14.59 36.98 38.66
CA GLN A 47 -15.35 35.91 37.98
C GLN A 47 -15.51 36.18 36.48
N ALA A 48 -15.73 37.43 36.08
CA ALA A 48 -15.79 37.83 34.68
C ALA A 48 -14.46 37.56 33.96
N GLN A 49 -13.33 37.90 34.59
CA GLN A 49 -12.00 37.62 34.05
C GLN A 49 -11.73 36.11 33.92
N PHE A 50 -12.15 35.30 34.89
CA PHE A 50 -12.00 33.85 34.80
C PHE A 50 -12.82 33.23 33.67
N ARG A 51 -14.05 33.70 33.44
CA ARG A 51 -14.88 33.24 32.30
C ARG A 51 -14.30 33.64 30.96
N ALA A 52 -13.80 34.87 30.84
CA ALA A 52 -13.13 35.35 29.62
C ALA A 52 -11.87 34.52 29.32
N LYS A 53 -11.01 34.27 30.32
CA LYS A 53 -9.83 33.41 30.18
C LYS A 53 -10.18 31.97 29.85
N LYS A 54 -11.28 31.43 30.38
CA LYS A 54 -11.75 30.09 30.05
C LYS A 54 -12.21 30.00 28.59
N ALA A 55 -12.95 30.98 28.10
CA ALA A 55 -13.40 31.04 26.71
C ALA A 55 -12.22 31.21 25.72
N GLU A 56 -11.24 32.04 26.07
CA GLU A 56 -10.00 32.21 25.31
C GLU A 56 -9.17 30.91 25.29
N LEU A 57 -9.07 30.22 26.44
CA LEU A 57 -8.40 28.93 26.54
C LEU A 57 -9.12 27.84 25.72
N GLU A 58 -10.45 27.77 25.76
CA GLU A 58 -11.24 26.82 24.96
C GLU A 58 -10.98 27.01 23.46
N THR A 59 -10.87 28.26 23.02
CA THR A 59 -10.57 28.63 21.63
C THR A 59 -9.13 28.28 21.24
N HIS A 60 -8.17 28.50 22.14
CA HIS A 60 -6.77 28.10 21.91
C HIS A 60 -6.60 26.57 21.91
N VAL A 61 -7.34 25.86 22.75
CA VAL A 61 -7.32 24.39 22.79
C VAL A 61 -7.94 23.80 21.53
N SER A 62 -9.03 24.37 20.99
CA SER A 62 -9.59 23.91 19.72
C SER A 62 -8.62 24.12 18.56
N HIS A 63 -8.01 25.31 18.46
CA HIS A 63 -7.02 25.58 17.40
C HIS A 63 -5.75 24.74 17.53
N ALA A 64 -5.30 24.45 18.76
CA ALA A 64 -4.17 23.54 18.98
C ALA A 64 -4.52 22.10 18.58
N ARG A 65 -5.74 21.62 18.89
CA ARG A 65 -6.21 20.30 18.47
C ARG A 65 -6.26 20.17 16.95
N ASP A 66 -6.85 21.14 16.26
CA ASP A 66 -6.96 21.13 14.80
C ASP A 66 -5.56 21.15 14.13
N GLN A 67 -4.61 21.90 14.70
CA GLN A 67 -3.22 21.90 14.22
C GLN A 67 -2.50 20.58 14.49
N LEU A 68 -2.73 19.96 15.65
CA LEU A 68 -2.18 18.64 15.97
C LEU A 68 -2.76 17.55 15.06
N ASP A 69 -4.05 17.59 14.78
CA ASP A 69 -4.72 16.64 13.89
C ASP A 69 -4.20 16.78 12.46
N GLN A 70 -4.07 18.01 11.94
CA GLN A 70 -3.48 18.25 10.61
C GLN A 70 -2.00 17.88 10.54
N ALA A 71 -1.22 18.16 11.59
CA ALA A 71 0.18 17.75 11.64
C ALA A 71 0.30 16.22 11.70
N ASN A 72 -0.55 15.55 12.47
CA ASN A 72 -0.61 14.10 12.57
C ASN A 72 -1.06 13.46 11.24
N GLU A 73 -2.01 14.05 10.52
CA GLU A 73 -2.41 13.61 9.18
C GLU A 73 -1.28 13.75 8.15
N ARG A 74 -0.62 14.91 8.10
CA ARG A 74 0.54 15.13 7.20
C ARG A 74 1.73 14.24 7.54
N ILE A 75 1.97 13.99 8.83
CA ILE A 75 3.00 13.05 9.28
C ILE A 75 2.57 11.64 8.88
N LYS A 76 1.33 11.22 9.11
CA LYS A 76 0.80 9.90 8.72
C LYS A 76 0.86 9.65 7.21
N GLU A 77 0.62 10.67 6.40
CA GLU A 77 0.81 10.65 4.93
C GLU A 77 2.28 10.56 4.52
N ARG A 78 3.19 11.23 5.26
CA ARG A 78 4.64 11.20 4.98
C ARG A 78 5.40 10.02 5.61
N THR A 79 4.85 9.41 6.68
CA THR A 79 5.54 8.41 7.52
C THR A 79 5.42 7.00 6.94
N GLY A 80 4.79 6.81 5.77
CA GLY A 80 4.76 5.50 5.13
C GLY A 80 4.14 4.43 6.05
N ARG A 81 3.08 4.79 6.79
CA ARG A 81 2.35 3.82 7.62
C ARG A 81 1.81 2.67 6.75
N ASP A 82 1.45 2.97 5.52
CA ASP A 82 1.05 1.97 4.54
C ASP A 82 2.24 1.10 4.10
N LEU A 83 3.49 1.57 4.17
CA LEU A 83 4.67 0.73 3.96
C LEU A 83 4.82 -0.29 5.09
N VAL A 84 4.65 0.12 6.35
CA VAL A 84 4.70 -0.81 7.50
C VAL A 84 3.54 -1.81 7.44
N VAL A 85 2.34 -1.35 7.10
CA VAL A 85 1.18 -2.24 6.90
C VAL A 85 1.42 -3.17 5.71
N ALA A 86 1.97 -2.68 4.60
CA ALA A 86 2.29 -3.50 3.43
C ALA A 86 3.33 -4.58 3.75
N ILE A 87 4.38 -4.24 4.52
CA ILE A 87 5.34 -5.22 5.03
C ILE A 87 4.64 -6.23 5.93
N GLY A 88 3.77 -5.78 6.84
CA GLY A 88 3.00 -6.65 7.72
C GLY A 88 2.11 -7.63 6.96
N VAL A 89 1.39 -7.16 5.94
CA VAL A 89 0.53 -7.98 5.07
C VAL A 89 1.38 -8.93 4.23
N GLY A 90 2.50 -8.47 3.67
CA GLY A 90 3.43 -9.31 2.91
C GLY A 90 4.02 -10.44 3.76
N LEU A 91 4.45 -10.14 4.99
CA LEU A 91 4.95 -11.13 5.95
C LEU A 91 3.85 -12.09 6.42
N LEU A 92 2.63 -11.60 6.60
CA LEU A 92 1.50 -12.44 6.97
C LEU A 92 1.16 -13.44 5.85
N ILE A 93 1.00 -12.95 4.62
CA ILE A 93 0.68 -13.79 3.45
C ILE A 93 1.82 -14.76 3.18
N GLY A 94 3.07 -14.26 3.12
CA GLY A 94 4.25 -15.08 2.92
C GLY A 94 4.42 -16.12 4.03
N GLY A 95 4.20 -15.73 5.28
CA GLY A 95 4.23 -16.62 6.44
C GLY A 95 3.17 -17.71 6.39
N VAL A 96 1.94 -17.39 5.99
CA VAL A 96 0.85 -18.38 5.79
C VAL A 96 1.20 -19.36 4.68
N ILE A 97 1.75 -18.88 3.56
CA ILE A 97 2.16 -19.73 2.44
C ILE A 97 3.30 -20.67 2.87
N LEU A 98 4.32 -20.15 3.56
CA LEU A 98 5.46 -20.93 4.05
C LEU A 98 5.03 -21.94 5.14
N ALA A 99 4.18 -21.53 6.08
CA ALA A 99 3.60 -22.43 7.06
C ALA A 99 2.79 -23.54 6.37
N SER A 100 1.96 -23.19 5.40
CA SER A 100 1.21 -24.19 4.63
C SER A 100 2.14 -25.17 3.93
N LEU A 101 3.25 -24.71 3.36
CA LEU A 101 4.23 -25.58 2.69
C LEU A 101 4.85 -26.59 3.66
N LEU A 102 5.25 -26.14 4.85
CA LEU A 102 5.98 -26.96 5.84
C LEU A 102 5.06 -27.90 6.65
N PHE A 103 3.83 -27.50 6.93
CA PHE A 103 2.92 -28.29 7.77
C PHE A 103 1.95 -29.17 6.98
N ALA A 104 1.50 -28.74 5.79
CA ALA A 104 0.46 -29.45 5.03
C ALA A 104 0.59 -29.25 3.52
N LYS A 105 1.25 -30.20 2.85
CA LYS A 105 1.43 -30.22 1.38
C LYS A 105 0.12 -30.03 0.61
N TRP A 106 -0.95 -30.69 1.07
CA TRP A 106 -2.28 -30.57 0.46
C TRP A 106 -2.84 -29.15 0.54
N SER A 107 -2.68 -28.48 1.68
CA SER A 107 -3.10 -27.09 1.84
C SER A 107 -2.34 -26.15 0.90
N PHE A 108 -1.04 -26.41 0.70
CA PHE A 108 -0.23 -25.62 -0.22
C PHE A 108 -0.67 -25.80 -1.67
N VAL A 109 -1.08 -27.00 -2.09
CA VAL A 109 -1.60 -27.23 -3.45
C VAL A 109 -2.85 -26.40 -3.70
N VAL A 110 -3.80 -26.40 -2.75
CA VAL A 110 -5.05 -25.63 -2.87
C VAL A 110 -4.77 -24.13 -2.88
N ILE A 111 -3.94 -23.64 -1.95
CA ILE A 111 -3.56 -22.23 -1.87
C ILE A 111 -2.79 -21.80 -3.11
N GLY A 112 -1.81 -22.60 -3.55
CA GLY A 112 -1.00 -22.34 -4.74
C GLY A 112 -1.87 -22.29 -6.00
N LEU A 113 -2.82 -23.21 -6.15
CA LEU A 113 -3.77 -23.18 -7.26
C LEU A 113 -4.64 -21.90 -7.21
N ALA A 114 -5.13 -21.52 -6.03
CA ALA A 114 -5.90 -20.29 -5.87
C ALA A 114 -5.07 -19.05 -6.24
N ILE A 115 -3.81 -18.98 -5.79
CA ILE A 115 -2.88 -17.88 -6.12
C ILE A 115 -2.63 -17.81 -7.63
N VAL A 116 -2.42 -18.94 -8.29
CA VAL A 116 -2.23 -19.01 -9.75
C VAL A 116 -3.47 -18.47 -10.47
N LEU A 117 -4.67 -18.88 -10.07
CA LEU A 117 -5.91 -18.41 -10.69
C LEU A 117 -6.16 -16.92 -10.44
N LEU A 118 -5.85 -16.43 -9.23
CA LEU A 118 -5.94 -15.01 -8.90
C LEU A 118 -4.95 -14.20 -9.75
N ALA A 119 -3.71 -14.66 -9.89
CA ALA A 119 -2.69 -14.03 -10.72
C ALA A 119 -3.08 -14.03 -12.21
N VAL A 120 -3.68 -15.12 -12.72
CA VAL A 120 -4.24 -15.15 -14.08
C VAL A 120 -5.38 -14.14 -14.22
N TRP A 121 -6.29 -14.07 -13.25
CA TRP A 121 -7.42 -13.14 -13.30
C TRP A 121 -6.96 -11.68 -13.33
N GLU A 122 -6.04 -11.30 -12.44
CA GLU A 122 -5.45 -9.96 -12.40
C GLU A 122 -4.68 -9.65 -13.68
N LEU A 123 -3.88 -10.60 -14.18
CA LEU A 123 -3.11 -10.40 -15.41
C LEU A 123 -4.00 -10.22 -16.64
N VAL A 124 -5.08 -11.00 -16.75
CA VAL A 124 -6.10 -10.83 -17.80
C VAL A 124 -6.76 -9.45 -17.69
N LEU A 125 -7.12 -9.02 -16.48
CA LEU A 125 -7.75 -7.72 -16.26
C LEU A 125 -6.81 -6.56 -16.60
N ALA A 126 -5.54 -6.66 -16.22
CA ALA A 126 -4.50 -5.71 -16.58
C ALA A 126 -4.32 -5.63 -18.11
N LEU A 127 -4.23 -6.76 -18.81
CA LEU A 127 -4.15 -6.77 -20.27
C LEU A 127 -5.40 -6.18 -20.94
N ARG A 128 -6.58 -6.41 -20.36
CA ARG A 128 -7.84 -5.80 -20.81
C ARG A 128 -7.86 -4.28 -20.65
N SER A 129 -7.35 -3.77 -19.53
CA SER A 129 -7.20 -2.31 -19.34
C SER A 129 -6.24 -1.69 -20.35
N GLY A 130 -5.26 -2.46 -20.85
CA GLY A 130 -4.38 -2.08 -21.96
C GLY A 130 -4.99 -2.22 -23.35
N GLY A 131 -6.30 -2.45 -23.46
CA GLY A 131 -7.03 -2.56 -24.72
C GLY A 131 -6.93 -3.92 -25.42
N ARG A 132 -6.36 -4.96 -24.77
CA ARG A 132 -6.35 -6.31 -25.34
C ARG A 132 -7.66 -7.03 -25.02
N LYS A 133 -8.17 -7.79 -25.97
CA LYS A 133 -9.38 -8.59 -25.76
C LYS A 133 -8.95 -10.02 -25.43
N VAL A 134 -8.83 -10.33 -24.15
CA VAL A 134 -8.48 -11.68 -23.67
C VAL A 134 -9.68 -12.24 -22.91
N ASP A 135 -10.17 -13.43 -23.27
CA ASP A 135 -11.30 -14.05 -22.58
C ASP A 135 -10.86 -14.60 -21.21
N LEU A 136 -11.65 -14.40 -20.15
CA LEU A 136 -11.21 -14.81 -18.81
C LEU A 136 -11.47 -16.30 -18.55
N TRP A 137 -12.64 -16.77 -18.98
CA TRP A 137 -13.10 -18.14 -18.72
C TRP A 137 -12.18 -19.24 -19.25
N PRO A 138 -11.74 -19.21 -20.53
CA PRO A 138 -10.86 -20.26 -21.05
C PRO A 138 -9.50 -20.26 -20.35
N GLN A 139 -9.00 -19.07 -20.00
CA GLN A 139 -7.71 -18.84 -19.38
C GLN A 139 -7.72 -19.39 -17.95
N LEU A 140 -8.80 -19.20 -17.20
CA LEU A 140 -8.95 -19.80 -15.88
C LEU A 140 -9.12 -21.32 -15.96
N VAL A 141 -9.95 -21.85 -16.87
CA VAL A 141 -10.21 -23.30 -16.97
C VAL A 141 -8.96 -24.05 -17.40
N LEU A 142 -8.33 -23.63 -18.49
CA LEU A 142 -7.11 -24.25 -19.01
C LEU A 142 -5.91 -23.96 -18.08
N GLY A 143 -5.87 -22.77 -17.46
CA GLY A 143 -4.95 -22.40 -16.38
C GLY A 143 -5.01 -23.35 -15.20
N ALA A 144 -6.21 -23.58 -14.64
CA ALA A 144 -6.40 -24.49 -13.52
C ALA A 144 -6.01 -25.93 -13.91
N MET A 145 -6.42 -26.38 -15.09
CA MET A 145 -6.08 -27.72 -15.58
C MET A 145 -4.56 -27.92 -15.67
N LEU A 146 -3.84 -26.96 -16.23
CA LEU A 146 -2.37 -27.02 -16.33
C LEU A 146 -1.70 -26.98 -14.95
N ALA A 147 -2.10 -26.02 -14.10
CA ALA A 147 -1.53 -25.86 -12.77
C ALA A 147 -1.77 -27.10 -11.90
N ALA A 148 -3.01 -27.60 -11.85
CA ALA A 148 -3.36 -28.83 -11.14
C ALA A 148 -2.63 -30.05 -11.74
N GLY A 149 -2.46 -30.08 -13.06
CA GLY A 149 -1.69 -31.10 -13.77
C GLY A 149 -0.25 -31.22 -13.23
N GLY A 150 0.38 -30.12 -12.84
CA GLY A 150 1.70 -30.14 -12.22
C GLY A 150 1.80 -31.00 -10.95
N TYR A 151 0.73 -31.04 -10.13
CA TYR A 151 0.71 -31.88 -8.93
C TYR A 151 0.17 -33.29 -9.19
N PHE A 152 -0.89 -33.43 -10.00
CA PHE A 152 -1.63 -34.69 -10.12
C PHE A 152 -1.15 -35.57 -11.28
N ALA A 153 -0.68 -34.98 -12.38
CA ALA A 153 -0.25 -35.69 -13.57
C ALA A 153 1.26 -35.99 -13.55
N ASP A 154 1.67 -36.87 -14.45
CA ASP A 154 3.10 -37.15 -14.67
C ASP A 154 3.80 -35.96 -15.33
N PRO A 155 5.11 -35.78 -15.11
CA PRO A 155 5.90 -34.69 -15.69
C PRO A 155 5.74 -34.52 -17.20
N TRP A 156 5.69 -35.65 -17.93
CA TRP A 156 5.47 -35.66 -19.38
C TRP A 156 4.07 -35.12 -19.75
N LEU A 157 3.03 -35.47 -18.99
CA LEU A 157 1.68 -34.97 -19.23
C LEU A 157 1.56 -33.46 -18.99
N THR A 158 2.33 -32.90 -18.05
CA THR A 158 2.33 -31.44 -17.82
C THR A 158 2.78 -30.66 -19.05
N TRP A 159 3.75 -31.19 -19.80
CA TRP A 159 4.15 -30.61 -21.09
C TRP A 159 3.03 -30.68 -22.12
N VAL A 160 2.34 -31.83 -22.21
CA VAL A 160 1.18 -31.98 -23.10
C VAL A 160 0.06 -31.00 -22.72
N MET A 161 -0.23 -30.87 -21.42
CA MET A 161 -1.22 -29.92 -20.89
C MET A 161 -0.85 -28.47 -21.20
N LEU A 162 0.45 -28.13 -21.21
CA LEU A 162 0.90 -26.80 -21.62
C LEU A 162 0.52 -26.52 -23.07
N PHE A 163 0.85 -27.44 -23.98
CA PHE A 163 0.48 -27.31 -25.40
C PHE A 163 -1.04 -27.24 -25.58
N VAL A 164 -1.78 -28.12 -24.91
CA VAL A 164 -3.25 -28.13 -24.96
C VAL A 164 -3.83 -26.82 -24.44
N ALA A 165 -3.29 -26.27 -23.37
CA ALA A 165 -3.79 -25.04 -22.78
C ALA A 165 -3.48 -23.82 -23.66
N VAL A 166 -2.25 -23.69 -24.17
CA VAL A 166 -1.87 -22.61 -25.10
C VAL A 166 -2.68 -22.71 -26.39
N PHE A 167 -2.74 -23.90 -26.99
CA PHE A 167 -3.52 -24.13 -28.20
C PHE A 167 -5.01 -23.88 -27.95
N GLY A 168 -5.54 -24.33 -26.81
CA GLY A 168 -6.93 -24.16 -26.42
C GLY A 168 -7.33 -22.70 -26.28
N VAL A 169 -6.52 -21.86 -25.61
CA VAL A 169 -6.82 -20.42 -25.50
C VAL A 169 -6.71 -19.70 -26.86
N VAL A 170 -5.76 -20.11 -27.70
CA VAL A 170 -5.59 -19.55 -29.06
C VAL A 170 -6.79 -19.92 -29.93
N VAL A 171 -7.17 -21.20 -29.98
CA VAL A 171 -8.33 -21.66 -30.75
C VAL A 171 -9.60 -21.02 -30.23
N TRP A 172 -9.80 -20.96 -28.91
CA TRP A 172 -10.94 -20.26 -28.32
C TRP A 172 -11.01 -18.82 -28.82
N ARG A 173 -9.89 -18.10 -28.81
CA ARG A 173 -9.83 -16.71 -29.25
C ARG A 173 -10.21 -16.55 -30.73
N LEU A 174 -9.72 -17.45 -31.58
CA LEU A 174 -10.04 -17.46 -33.02
C LEU A 174 -11.53 -17.75 -33.25
N VAL A 175 -12.09 -18.74 -32.55
CA VAL A 175 -13.52 -19.09 -32.64
C VAL A 175 -14.40 -17.95 -32.13
N ALA A 176 -14.07 -17.37 -30.97
CA ALA A 176 -14.79 -16.24 -30.39
C ALA A 176 -14.82 -15.05 -31.35
N GLN A 177 -13.73 -14.79 -32.07
CA GLN A 177 -13.70 -13.75 -33.09
C GLN A 177 -14.57 -14.08 -34.30
N MET A 178 -14.52 -15.32 -34.82
CA MET A 178 -15.37 -15.75 -35.93
C MET A 178 -16.86 -15.62 -35.59
N VAL A 179 -17.25 -15.96 -34.37
CA VAL A 179 -18.63 -15.84 -33.88
C VAL A 179 -19.04 -14.37 -33.74
N ALA A 180 -18.16 -13.52 -33.21
CA ALA A 180 -18.46 -12.10 -33.00
C ALA A 180 -18.56 -11.30 -34.32
N LYS A 181 -17.93 -11.76 -35.41
CA LYS A 181 -17.84 -11.04 -36.70
C LYS A 181 -17.37 -9.58 -36.56
N ASP A 182 -16.56 -9.31 -35.54
CA ASP A 182 -15.88 -8.03 -35.37
C ASP A 182 -14.88 -7.87 -36.52
N GLY A 183 -15.12 -6.94 -37.45
CA GLY A 183 -14.25 -6.63 -38.61
C GLY A 183 -12.87 -6.04 -38.25
N ARG A 184 -12.23 -6.58 -37.21
CA ARG A 184 -10.90 -6.20 -36.70
C ARG A 184 -9.80 -6.65 -37.67
N THR A 185 -8.75 -5.84 -37.72
CA THR A 185 -7.51 -6.17 -38.42
C THR A 185 -6.92 -7.47 -37.88
N TYR A 186 -6.52 -8.38 -38.78
CA TYR A 186 -5.89 -9.67 -38.42
C TYR A 186 -4.72 -9.54 -37.43
N GLY A 187 -3.96 -8.45 -37.50
CA GLY A 187 -2.85 -8.17 -36.58
C GLY A 187 -3.28 -8.09 -35.12
N ASP A 188 -4.40 -7.44 -34.83
CA ASP A 188 -4.90 -7.29 -33.46
C ASP A 188 -5.33 -8.62 -32.84
N VAL A 189 -5.87 -9.52 -33.66
CA VAL A 189 -6.27 -10.88 -33.27
C VAL A 189 -5.06 -11.70 -32.90
N LEU A 190 -4.01 -11.62 -33.72
CA LEU A 190 -2.77 -12.33 -33.46
C LEU A 190 -2.14 -11.83 -32.16
N THR A 191 -2.12 -10.52 -31.93
CA THR A 191 -1.61 -9.97 -30.65
C THR A 191 -2.45 -10.42 -29.46
N ASP A 192 -3.79 -10.48 -29.58
CA ASP A 192 -4.65 -10.98 -28.51
C ASP A 192 -4.44 -12.48 -28.25
N ALA A 193 -4.24 -13.29 -29.30
CA ALA A 193 -3.96 -14.71 -29.19
C ALA A 193 -2.58 -14.97 -28.55
N MET A 194 -1.56 -14.21 -28.95
CA MET A 194 -0.23 -14.26 -28.34
C MET A 194 -0.29 -13.85 -26.87
N ALA A 195 -1.05 -12.81 -26.52
CA ALA A 195 -1.27 -12.42 -25.13
C ALA A 195 -1.94 -13.54 -24.33
N GLY A 196 -2.97 -14.20 -24.90
CA GLY A 196 -3.62 -15.35 -24.27
C GLY A 196 -2.66 -16.53 -24.03
N GLY A 197 -1.86 -16.89 -25.03
CA GLY A 197 -0.83 -17.93 -24.89
C GLY A 197 0.25 -17.57 -23.87
N PHE A 198 0.71 -16.31 -23.88
CA PHE A 198 1.68 -15.79 -22.92
C PHE A 198 1.21 -15.94 -21.47
N ILE A 199 -0.05 -15.60 -21.18
CA ILE A 199 -0.63 -15.76 -19.83
C ILE A 199 -0.48 -17.21 -19.36
N GLN A 200 -0.74 -18.17 -20.25
CA GLN A 200 -0.70 -19.60 -19.91
C GLN A 200 0.70 -20.14 -19.64
N VAL A 201 1.69 -19.68 -20.41
CA VAL A 201 3.10 -20.03 -20.20
C VAL A 201 3.67 -19.31 -18.99
N TYR A 202 3.22 -18.08 -18.71
CA TYR A 202 3.81 -17.26 -17.67
C TYR A 202 3.28 -17.63 -16.28
N VAL A 203 1.97 -17.74 -16.07
CA VAL A 203 1.42 -17.94 -14.71
C VAL A 203 1.10 -19.41 -14.43
N PRO A 204 0.20 -20.07 -15.18
CA PRO A 204 -0.17 -21.46 -14.90
C PRO A 204 0.96 -22.46 -15.05
N PHE A 205 1.80 -22.32 -16.06
CA PHE A 205 2.93 -23.24 -16.25
C PHE A 205 3.99 -23.10 -15.16
N LEU A 206 4.38 -21.87 -14.79
CA LEU A 206 5.29 -21.68 -13.66
C LEU A 206 4.68 -22.21 -12.35
N GLY A 207 3.38 -21.99 -12.14
CA GLY A 207 2.65 -22.60 -11.02
C GLY A 207 2.68 -24.13 -11.05
N ALA A 208 2.50 -24.74 -12.23
CA ALA A 208 2.58 -26.18 -12.42
C ALA A 208 3.97 -26.71 -12.08
N LEU A 209 5.05 -25.99 -12.42
CA LEU A 209 6.42 -26.37 -12.06
C LEU A 209 6.63 -26.35 -10.54
N VAL A 210 6.14 -25.32 -9.84
CA VAL A 210 6.18 -25.26 -8.36
C VAL A 210 5.49 -26.46 -7.74
N LEU A 211 4.29 -26.79 -8.24
CA LEU A 211 3.50 -27.93 -7.76
C LEU A 211 4.14 -29.29 -8.12
N MET A 212 4.81 -29.36 -9.27
CA MET A 212 5.57 -30.54 -9.69
C MET A 212 6.81 -30.76 -8.82
N LEU A 213 7.52 -29.68 -8.43
CA LEU A 213 8.62 -29.75 -7.46
C LEU A 213 8.11 -30.22 -6.09
N LEU A 214 6.94 -29.74 -5.66
CA LEU A 214 6.34 -30.14 -4.40
C LEU A 214 5.99 -31.64 -4.34
N ARG A 215 5.62 -32.24 -5.48
CA ARG A 215 5.31 -33.67 -5.58
C ARG A 215 6.54 -34.56 -5.32
N GLN A 216 7.75 -34.05 -5.54
CA GLN A 216 8.98 -34.83 -5.36
C GLN A 216 9.22 -35.25 -3.90
N PRO A 217 10.02 -36.29 -3.66
CA PRO A 217 10.49 -36.61 -2.31
C PRO A 217 11.12 -35.38 -1.67
N ARG A 218 10.66 -35.04 -0.46
CA ARG A 218 11.07 -33.82 0.25
C ARG A 218 10.80 -32.51 -0.52
N GLY A 219 9.75 -32.46 -1.34
CA GLY A 219 9.36 -31.32 -2.19
C GLY A 219 9.26 -29.96 -1.48
N GLU A 220 8.99 -29.94 -0.17
CA GLU A 220 9.01 -28.74 0.66
C GLU A 220 10.33 -27.98 0.53
N TRP A 221 11.46 -28.70 0.59
CA TRP A 221 12.79 -28.14 0.51
C TRP A 221 13.13 -27.68 -0.90
N TRP A 222 12.66 -28.40 -1.92
CA TRP A 222 12.83 -27.99 -3.32
C TRP A 222 12.09 -26.68 -3.62
N VAL A 223 10.85 -26.57 -3.16
CA VAL A 223 10.06 -25.34 -3.31
C VAL A 223 10.66 -24.20 -2.49
N LEU A 224 11.12 -24.48 -1.26
CA LEU A 224 11.79 -23.47 -0.43
C LEU A 224 13.08 -22.96 -1.09
N SER A 225 13.90 -23.86 -1.63
CA SER A 225 15.11 -23.49 -2.39
C SER A 225 14.76 -22.67 -3.63
N LEU A 226 13.72 -23.03 -4.37
CA LEU A 226 13.22 -22.24 -5.51
C LEU A 226 12.86 -20.82 -5.07
N ILE A 227 12.09 -20.68 -3.98
CA ILE A 227 11.69 -19.37 -3.45
C ILE A 227 12.93 -18.54 -3.07
N VAL A 228 13.91 -19.14 -2.37
CA VAL A 228 15.14 -18.44 -1.98
C VAL A 228 15.92 -17.95 -3.21
N VAL A 229 16.04 -18.77 -4.25
CA VAL A 229 16.74 -18.40 -5.49
C VAL A 229 16.03 -17.26 -6.23
N VAL A 230 14.70 -17.17 -6.17
CA VAL A 230 13.94 -16.09 -6.82
C VAL A 230 14.06 -14.77 -6.06
N VAL A 231 14.25 -14.82 -4.73
CA VAL A 231 14.25 -13.64 -3.85
C VAL A 231 15.63 -13.00 -3.71
N VAL A 232 16.71 -13.78 -3.79
CA VAL A 232 18.10 -13.32 -3.64
C VAL A 232 18.66 -12.81 -4.97
#